data_AF-A0A0N4TBP2-F1
#
_entry.id   AF-A0A0N4TBP2-F1
#
_cell.length_a   1.000
_cell.length_b   1.000
_cell.length_c   1.000
_cell.angle_alpha   90.00
_cell.angle_beta   90.00
_cell.angle_gamma   90.00
#
_symmetry.space_group_name_H-M   'P 1'
#
loop_
_entity.id
_entity.type
_entity.pdbx_description
1 polymer ?
#
loop_
_entity_poly.entity_id
_entity_poly.type
_entity_poly.pdbx_seq_one_letter_code
_entity_poly.pdbx_strand_id
1 'polypeptide(L)'
;ILFRIRHIDNEIFLIAAQEVAKCVNEDDFKHKRLYPSFNHIREVSIKIILAIGRYSYEKKLAALYPKPANMENFVRSQMYQTAYNEMIDYTYDWPEDDMVQGYPIPCEEKYDN
;
A
#
# COMPACT_ATOMS: atom_id res chain seq x y z
N ILE A 1 -7.64 7.87 4.29
CA ILE A 1 -6.53 8.16 3.35
C ILE A 1 -6.46 7.12 2.24
N LEU A 2 -6.02 5.88 2.51
CA LEU A 2 -5.79 4.85 1.49
C LEU A 2 -6.99 4.63 0.55
N PHE A 3 -8.20 4.48 1.10
CA PHE A 3 -9.43 4.28 0.30
C PHE A 3 -10.12 5.57 -0.15
N ARG A 4 -9.49 6.74 0.05
CA ARG A 4 -10.02 8.07 -0.32
C ARG A 4 -11.46 8.34 0.17
N ILE A 5 -11.79 7.91 1.38
CA ILE A 5 -13.08 8.19 2.02
C ILE A 5 -13.21 9.70 2.28
N ARG A 6 -14.34 10.30 1.91
CA ARG A 6 -14.58 11.75 1.98
C ARG A 6 -15.19 12.20 3.31
N HIS A 7 -16.11 11.42 3.86
CA HIS A 7 -16.83 11.73 5.09
C HIS A 7 -16.68 10.57 6.07
N ILE A 8 -16.46 10.90 7.34
CA ILE A 8 -16.26 9.92 8.41
C ILE A 8 -17.44 10.01 9.38
N ASP A 9 -18.31 9.01 9.32
CA ASP A 9 -19.48 8.91 10.17
C ASP A 9 -19.18 8.13 11.45
N ASN A 10 -20.07 8.23 12.45
CA ASN A 10 -19.95 7.51 13.72
C ASN A 10 -19.85 5.99 13.54
N GLU A 11 -20.43 5.42 12.48
CA GLU A 11 -20.31 4.00 12.16
C GLU A 11 -18.86 3.57 11.90
N ILE A 12 -18.06 4.42 11.27
CA ILE A 12 -16.64 4.12 10.99
C ILE A 12 -15.84 4.08 12.30
N PHE A 13 -16.12 5.00 13.23
CA PHE A 13 -15.51 4.98 14.57
C PHE A 13 -15.94 3.76 15.37
N LEU A 14 -17.21 3.37 15.29
CA LEU A 14 -17.72 2.18 15.96
C LEU A 14 -17.03 0.91 15.45
N ILE A 15 -16.86 0.78 14.13
CA ILE A 15 -16.13 -0.34 13.50
C ILE A 15 -14.68 -0.36 13.98
N ALA A 16 -14.01 0.79 14.01
CA ALA A 16 -12.63 0.88 14.49
C ALA A 16 -12.51 0.42 15.97
N ALA A 17 -13.42 0.88 16.84
CA ALA A 17 -13.44 0.48 18.25
C ALA A 17 -13.67 -1.03 18.43
N GLN A 18 -14.57 -1.61 17.64
CA GLN A 18 -14.81 -3.06 17.64
C GLN A 18 -13.57 -3.84 17.20
N GLU A 19 -12.87 -3.39 16.16
CA GLU A 19 -11.64 -4.05 15.70
C GLU A 19 -10.50 -3.95 16.72
N VAL A 20 -10.37 -2.81 17.42
CA VAL A 20 -9.42 -2.69 18.54
C VAL A 20 -9.74 -3.68 19.65
N ALA A 21 -11.01 -3.79 20.04
CA ALA A 21 -11.44 -4.71 21.09
C ALA A 21 -11.17 -6.19 20.72
N LYS A 22 -11.36 -6.57 19.45
CA LYS A 22 -11.03 -7.91 18.94
C LYS A 22 -9.54 -8.24 18.96
N CYS A 23 -8.67 -7.24 19.03
CA CYS A 23 -7.22 -7.44 19.05
C CYS A 23 -6.62 -7.62 20.45
N VAL A 24 -7.45 -7.58 21.51
CA VAL A 24 -7.00 -7.84 22.88
C VAL A 24 -6.84 -9.36 23.07
N ASN A 25 -5.61 -9.79 23.37
CA ASN A 25 -5.31 -11.20 23.57
C ASN A 25 -5.47 -11.60 25.04
N GLU A 26 -5.52 -12.91 25.32
CA GLU A 26 -5.53 -13.44 26.69
C GLU A 26 -4.33 -12.96 27.52
N ASP A 27 -3.16 -12.81 26.89
CA ASP A 27 -1.98 -12.29 27.57
C ASP A 27 -2.17 -10.85 28.03
N ASP A 28 -2.91 -10.02 27.29
CA ASP A 28 -3.24 -8.67 27.74
C ASP A 28 -4.15 -8.72 28.98
N PHE A 29 -5.12 -9.64 29.01
CA PHE A 29 -5.97 -9.86 30.19
C PHE A 29 -5.20 -10.39 31.40
N LYS A 30 -4.21 -11.28 31.21
CA LYS A 30 -3.32 -11.73 32.30
C LYS A 30 -2.61 -10.56 32.96
N HIS A 31 -2.25 -9.54 32.19
CA HIS A 31 -1.63 -8.30 32.67
C HIS A 31 -2.66 -7.22 33.05
N LYS A 32 -3.96 -7.55 33.15
CA LYS A 32 -5.06 -6.64 33.46
C LYS A 32 -5.15 -5.43 32.50
N ARG A 33 -4.78 -5.62 31.23
CA ARG A 33 -4.86 -4.59 30.20
C ARG A 33 -6.22 -4.66 29.50
N LEU A 34 -6.82 -3.49 29.28
CA LEU A 34 -8.07 -3.34 28.52
C LEU A 34 -7.85 -3.10 27.03
N TYR A 35 -6.62 -2.77 26.64
CA TYR A 35 -6.22 -2.46 25.27
C TYR A 35 -5.08 -3.39 24.83
N PRO A 36 -4.96 -3.64 23.51
CA PRO A 36 -3.87 -4.44 22.99
C PRO A 36 -2.51 -3.80 23.31
N SER A 37 -1.49 -4.64 23.48
CA SER A 37 -0.12 -4.15 23.66
C SER A 37 0.35 -3.24 22.51
N PHE A 38 1.07 -2.17 22.85
CA PHE A 38 1.64 -1.22 21.88
C PHE A 38 2.57 -1.85 20.84
N ASN A 39 3.22 -2.96 21.18
CA ASN A 39 4.10 -3.67 20.23
C ASN A 39 3.33 -4.12 18.96
N HIS A 40 2.02 -4.34 19.07
CA HIS A 40 1.16 -4.78 17.97
C HIS A 40 0.38 -3.63 17.30
N ILE A 41 0.64 -2.37 17.65
CA ILE A 41 -0.17 -1.23 17.19
C ILE A 41 -0.24 -1.12 15.66
N ARG A 42 0.84 -1.48 14.95
CA ARG A 42 0.89 -1.47 13.48
C ARG A 42 -0.06 -2.51 12.89
N GLU A 43 -0.07 -3.72 13.43
CA GLU A 43 -0.95 -4.80 12.99
C GLU A 43 -2.42 -4.50 13.34
N VAL A 44 -2.68 -3.93 14.53
CA VAL A 44 -4.02 -3.44 14.90
C VAL A 44 -4.50 -2.37 13.92
N SER A 45 -3.62 -1.43 13.53
CA SER A 45 -3.95 -0.39 12.56
C SER A 45 -4.30 -0.97 11.18
N ILE A 46 -3.55 -1.98 10.71
CA ILE A 46 -3.86 -2.68 9.45
C ILE A 46 -5.25 -3.32 9.52
N LYS A 47 -5.59 -4.02 10.61
CA LYS A 47 -6.91 -4.65 10.80
C LYS A 47 -8.05 -3.63 10.76
N ILE A 48 -7.88 -2.49 11.45
CA ILE A 48 -8.86 -1.39 11.43
C ILE A 48 -9.04 -0.85 10.00
N ILE A 49 -7.93 -0.57 9.31
CA ILE A 49 -7.96 -0.08 7.93
C ILE A 49 -8.71 -1.07 7.04
N LEU A 50 -8.46 -2.38 7.16
CA LEU A 50 -9.14 -3.40 6.35
C LEU A 50 -10.64 -3.47 6.63
N ALA A 51 -11.05 -3.41 7.90
CA ALA A 51 -12.46 -3.40 8.25
C ALA A 51 -13.18 -2.16 7.71
N ILE A 52 -12.58 -0.97 7.89
CA ILE A 52 -13.11 0.29 7.35
C ILE A 52 -13.15 0.22 5.82
N GLY A 53 -12.10 -0.31 5.17
CA GLY A 53 -12.02 -0.46 3.72
C GLY A 53 -13.16 -1.33 3.17
N ARG A 54 -13.39 -2.51 3.78
CA ARG A 54 -14.50 -3.41 3.41
C ARG A 54 -15.85 -2.70 3.53
N TYR A 55 -16.12 -2.12 4.70
CA TYR A 55 -17.34 -1.35 4.95
C TYR A 55 -17.53 -0.19 3.95
N SER A 56 -16.45 0.54 3.65
CA SER A 56 -16.50 1.69 2.75
C SER A 56 -16.81 1.31 1.30
N TYR A 57 -16.34 0.16 0.82
CA TYR A 57 -16.69 -0.33 -0.50
C TYR A 57 -18.12 -0.86 -0.56
N GLU A 58 -18.60 -1.54 0.49
CA GLU A 58 -19.98 -2.02 0.57
C GLU A 58 -20.99 -0.87 0.59
N LYS A 59 -20.71 0.19 1.36
CA LYS A 59 -21.54 1.40 1.46
C LYS A 59 -21.30 2.42 0.34
N LYS A 60 -20.42 2.13 -0.64
CA LYS A 60 -20.05 3.03 -1.75
C LYS A 60 -19.49 4.39 -1.29
N LEU A 61 -18.80 4.40 -0.15
CA LEU A 61 -18.13 5.59 0.43
C LEU A 61 -16.69 5.74 -0.04
N ALA A 62 -16.03 4.63 -0.40
CA ALA A 62 -14.66 4.63 -0.91
C ALA A 62 -14.59 5.27 -2.31
N ALA A 63 -13.71 6.26 -2.49
CA ALA A 63 -13.48 6.92 -3.78
C ALA A 63 -12.25 6.38 -4.52
N LEU A 64 -11.47 5.49 -3.90
CA LEU A 64 -10.38 4.79 -4.59
C LEU A 64 -10.99 3.79 -5.59
N TYR A 65 -10.63 3.91 -6.87
CA TYR A 65 -11.05 3.00 -7.93
C TYR A 65 -9.84 2.65 -8.82
N PRO A 66 -9.68 1.39 -9.24
CA PRO A 66 -10.51 0.22 -8.92
C PRO A 66 -10.36 -0.27 -7.48
N LYS A 67 -11.30 -1.08 -6.99
CA LYS A 67 -11.17 -1.79 -5.71
C LYS A 67 -9.97 -2.75 -5.81
N PRO A 68 -8.97 -2.68 -4.90
CA PRO A 68 -7.85 -3.59 -4.92
C PRO A 68 -8.30 -5.05 -4.79
N ALA A 69 -7.73 -5.95 -5.62
CA ALA A 69 -8.05 -7.37 -5.57
C ALA A 69 -7.70 -7.98 -4.20
N ASN A 70 -6.51 -7.67 -3.67
CA ASN A 70 -6.11 -7.98 -2.31
C ASN A 70 -5.90 -6.68 -1.51
N MET A 71 -6.88 -6.34 -0.66
CA MET A 71 -6.83 -5.15 0.16
C MET A 71 -5.72 -5.18 1.22
N GLU A 72 -5.38 -6.35 1.77
CA GLU A 72 -4.32 -6.46 2.77
C GLU A 72 -2.95 -6.15 2.18
N ASN A 73 -2.62 -6.78 1.06
CA ASN A 73 -1.36 -6.52 0.37
C ASN A 73 -1.26 -5.06 -0.09
N PHE A 74 -2.38 -4.50 -0.59
CA PHE A 74 -2.44 -3.08 -0.92
C PHE A 74 -2.12 -2.21 0.29
N VAL A 75 -2.79 -2.40 1.42
CA VAL A 75 -2.54 -1.62 2.64
C VAL A 75 -1.09 -1.74 3.09
N ARG A 76 -0.54 -2.96 3.17
CA ARG A 76 0.86 -3.19 3.58
C ARG A 76 1.85 -2.53 2.64
N SER A 77 1.61 -2.54 1.33
CA SER A 77 2.47 -1.87 0.33
C SER A 77 2.50 -0.34 0.47
N GLN A 78 1.46 0.25 1.05
CA GLN A 78 1.34 1.70 1.23
C GLN A 78 1.81 2.16 2.62
N MET A 79 2.11 1.23 3.53
CA MET A 79 2.62 1.59 4.85
C MET A 79 4.05 2.10 4.77
N TYR A 80 4.36 3.08 5.62
CA TYR A 80 5.71 3.59 5.74
C TYR A 80 6.66 2.50 6.24
N GLN A 81 7.77 2.31 5.50
CA GLN A 81 8.82 1.38 5.85
C GLN A 81 10.01 2.13 6.45
N THR A 82 10.57 1.59 7.53
CA THR A 82 11.69 2.23 8.25
C THR A 82 13.06 1.83 7.72
N ALA A 83 13.12 0.80 6.86
CA ALA A 83 14.34 0.40 6.18
C ALA A 83 14.76 1.48 5.16
N TYR A 84 16.06 1.66 4.98
CA TYR A 84 16.57 2.53 3.94
C TYR A 84 16.22 1.98 2.57
N ASN A 85 15.83 2.88 1.66
CA ASN A 85 15.70 2.56 0.25
C ASN A 85 17.05 2.74 -0.44
N GLU A 86 17.24 1.99 -1.52
CA GLU A 86 18.35 2.22 -2.44
C GLU A 86 18.20 3.62 -3.05
N MET A 87 19.29 4.40 -2.98
CA MET A 87 19.35 5.76 -3.52
C MET A 87 20.00 5.81 -4.90
N ILE A 88 20.52 4.67 -5.37
CA ILE A 88 21.16 4.52 -6.67
C ILE A 88 20.13 3.97 -7.65
N ASP A 89 20.20 4.43 -8.89
CA ASP A 89 19.32 3.95 -9.95
C ASP A 89 19.57 2.47 -10.26
N TYR A 90 18.50 1.76 -10.57
CA TYR A 90 18.57 0.38 -11.04
C TYR A 90 18.96 0.35 -12.52
N THR A 91 20.04 -0.34 -12.84
CA THR A 91 20.46 -0.60 -14.24
C THR A 91 19.88 -1.92 -14.72
N TYR A 92 19.32 -1.93 -15.93
CA TYR A 92 18.84 -3.14 -16.60
C TYR A 92 19.25 -3.09 -18.07
N ASP A 93 19.69 -4.22 -18.60
CA ASP A 93 20.14 -4.35 -19.98
C ASP A 93 18.94 -4.49 -20.92
N TRP A 94 18.96 -3.71 -22.00
CA TRP A 94 18.00 -3.86 -23.09
C TRP A 94 18.40 -5.03 -24.01
N PRO A 95 17.51 -5.49 -24.90
CA PRO A 95 17.90 -6.43 -25.95
C PRO A 95 19.13 -5.93 -26.72
N GLU A 96 20.07 -6.81 -27.03
CA GLU A 96 21.39 -6.45 -27.59
C GLU A 96 21.28 -5.60 -28.86
N ASP A 97 20.36 -5.94 -29.76
CA ASP A 97 20.10 -5.22 -31.02
C ASP A 97 19.68 -3.75 -30.79
N ASP A 98 19.01 -3.47 -29.67
CA ASP A 98 18.53 -2.13 -29.32
C ASP A 98 19.56 -1.34 -28.48
N MET A 99 20.66 -1.99 -28.05
CA MET A 99 21.76 -1.34 -27.33
C MET A 99 22.89 -0.88 -28.25
N VAL A 100 22.83 -1.22 -29.55
CA VAL A 100 23.84 -0.84 -30.54
C VAL A 100 23.80 0.67 -30.79
N GLN A 101 24.95 1.33 -30.69
CA GLN A 101 25.09 2.73 -31.06
C GLN A 101 25.29 2.88 -32.57
N GLY A 102 24.47 3.70 -33.20
CA GLY A 102 24.57 4.01 -34.63
C GLY A 102 23.22 3.97 -35.32
N TYR A 103 23.22 4.20 -36.63
CA TYR A 103 22.01 4.07 -37.42
C TYR A 103 21.75 2.59 -37.74
N PRO A 104 20.54 2.06 -37.51
CA PRO A 104 20.20 0.68 -37.86
C PRO A 104 20.19 0.46 -39.37
N ILE A 105 20.02 1.54 -40.14
CA ILE A 105 20.06 1.55 -41.60
C ILE A 105 21.19 2.50 -42.03
N PRO A 106 22.11 2.08 -42.90
CA PRO A 106 23.17 2.96 -43.40
C PRO A 106 22.56 4.16 -44.14
N CYS A 107 22.96 5.38 -43.77
CA CYS A 107 22.67 6.58 -44.57
C CYS A 107 23.73 6.72 -45.66
N GLU A 108 23.31 6.90 -46.93
CA GLU A 108 24.24 7.28 -47.99
C GLU A 108 24.75 8.71 -47.70
N GLU A 109 26.05 8.84 -47.37
CA GLU A 109 26.70 10.14 -47.28
C GLU A 109 26.79 10.74 -48.69
N LYS A 110 25.94 11.72 -49.00
CA LYS A 110 26.08 12.52 -50.22
C LYS A 110 27.28 13.45 -50.05
N TYR A 111 28.38 13.12 -50.70
CA TYR A 111 29.52 14.04 -50.84
C TYR A 111 29.18 15.07 -51.92
N ASP A 112 28.94 16.32 -51.52
CA ASP A 112 28.95 17.46 -52.45
C ASP A 112 30.42 17.80 -52.77
N ASN A 113 30.81 17.57 -54.03
CA ASN A 113 32.13 17.91 -54.61
C ASN A 113 32.32 19.42 -54.77
#